data_AF-A0A510UXL4-F1
#
_entry.id   AF-A0A510UXL4-F1
#
_cell.length_a   1.000
_cell.length_b   1.000
_cell.length_c   1.000
_cell.angle_alpha   90.00
_cell.angle_beta   90.00
_cell.angle_gamma   90.00
#
_symmetry.space_group_name_H-M   'P 1'
#
loop_
_entity.id
_entity.type
_entity.pdbx_description
1 polymer ?
#
loop_
_entity_poly.entity_id
_entity_poly.type
_entity_poly.pdbx_seq_one_letter_code
_entity_poly.pdbx_strand_id
1 'polypeptide(L)'
;MSSIRMRALMVSVLVAGGLAGTSSATAAEADVVQCATVDGLKFCTEVGFTKESTTAIRARVHRTMASANTAFAAGPLDTGDLTPAEQLAQLAGLTPEQLKARQDAQLAEARDAVGRMKLVDYVDSGKPIPAGFFAKYPQLHVKEGSAQARALRAGTSMRFAAASGNSTRLAVSSDPSKDYEYIMPNVARDQKTSYWCGPATMEMMDLGDGGSLRTQAKWAELLGTTTDGTGIGAMKDGMNAYTTWDNTAGKYVTVDLSDRTASWFFSAHRTRVGFTKSPVVEHVQLLMKYFSYLNYNHGGHYQVGRGYSSTTGNVIGIIDPYDERDYRSGGAASGGYHVIPLDKMWGATLANVNQNFSY
;
A
#
# COMPACT_ATOMS: atom_id res chain seq x y z
N MET A 1 6.47 33.93 -30.61
CA MET A 1 5.06 34.01 -30.18
C MET A 1 4.92 33.18 -28.90
N SER A 2 5.35 33.73 -27.77
CA SER A 2 4.51 34.22 -26.65
C SER A 2 3.59 33.17 -26.00
N SER A 3 4.11 32.61 -24.89
CA SER A 3 3.47 32.47 -23.56
C SER A 3 2.06 31.88 -23.46
N ILE A 4 1.96 30.66 -22.91
CA ILE A 4 0.85 30.26 -22.05
C ILE A 4 1.43 29.77 -20.71
N ARG A 5 1.41 30.66 -19.71
CA ARG A 5 1.63 30.36 -18.29
C ARG A 5 0.28 30.09 -17.61
N MET A 6 0.33 29.21 -16.62
CA MET A 6 -0.49 29.19 -15.39
C MET A 6 -2.01 29.08 -15.52
N ARG A 7 -2.52 27.90 -15.15
CA ARG A 7 -3.70 27.80 -14.28
C ARG A 7 -3.33 27.00 -13.05
N ALA A 8 -2.99 27.72 -11.98
CA ALA A 8 -3.15 27.21 -10.63
C ALA A 8 -4.66 27.11 -10.38
N LEU A 9 -5.18 25.91 -10.17
CA LEU A 9 -6.52 25.75 -9.64
C LEU A 9 -6.47 26.16 -8.15
N MET A 10 -6.88 27.40 -7.88
CA MET A 10 -7.28 27.80 -6.54
C MET A 10 -8.53 26.98 -6.17
N VAL A 11 -8.40 26.07 -5.21
CA VAL A 11 -9.54 25.64 -4.40
C VAL A 11 -9.87 26.81 -3.46
N SER A 12 -10.59 27.80 -4.01
CA SER A 12 -11.30 28.79 -3.20
C SER A 12 -12.71 28.25 -3.00
N VAL A 13 -12.95 27.60 -1.86
CA VAL A 13 -14.31 27.36 -1.35
C VAL A 13 -14.87 28.72 -0.92
N LEU A 14 -15.48 29.43 -1.86
CA LEU A 14 -16.24 30.64 -1.62
C LEU A 14 -17.66 30.23 -1.22
N VAL A 15 -17.87 29.99 0.08
CA VAL A 15 -19.21 30.08 0.67
C VAL A 15 -19.47 31.56 0.91
N ALA A 16 -20.40 32.12 0.13
CA ALA A 16 -20.87 33.48 0.31
C ALA A 16 -21.64 33.59 1.62
N GLY A 17 -21.02 34.22 2.63
CA GLY A 17 -21.69 34.56 3.89
C GLY A 17 -20.75 34.80 5.07
N GLY A 18 -20.18 36.01 5.14
CA GLY A 18 -19.83 36.72 6.39
C GLY A 18 -19.05 36.02 7.52
N LEU A 19 -17.79 36.44 7.68
CA LEU A 19 -16.99 36.52 8.93
C LEU A 19 -16.45 35.19 9.53
N ALA A 20 -15.12 35.17 9.74
CA ALA A 20 -14.26 34.16 10.41
C ALA A 20 -13.76 32.96 9.56
N GLY A 21 -12.78 33.22 8.68
CA GLY A 21 -12.17 32.26 7.75
C GLY A 21 -11.04 31.37 8.28
N THR A 22 -11.26 30.63 9.38
CA THR A 22 -10.38 29.50 9.77
C THR A 22 -11.14 28.24 10.18
N SER A 23 -12.47 28.26 10.24
CA SER A 23 -13.28 27.15 10.76
C SER A 23 -13.77 26.17 9.69
N SER A 24 -13.93 26.59 8.43
CA SER A 24 -14.56 25.77 7.39
C SER A 24 -13.64 24.69 6.80
N ALA A 25 -12.36 24.99 6.59
CA ALA A 25 -11.36 24.01 6.16
C ALA A 25 -11.16 22.92 7.24
N THR A 26 -11.02 23.33 8.49
CA THR A 26 -10.83 22.42 9.63
C THR A 26 -12.04 21.52 9.91
N ALA A 27 -13.25 22.00 9.62
CA ALA A 27 -14.47 21.19 9.77
C ALA A 27 -14.57 20.11 8.67
N ALA A 28 -14.29 20.47 7.41
CA ALA A 28 -14.27 19.51 6.32
C ALA A 28 -13.17 18.45 6.49
N GLU A 29 -11.99 18.83 6.99
CA GLU A 29 -10.88 17.91 7.28
C GLU A 29 -11.19 16.94 8.44
N ALA A 30 -11.93 17.39 9.46
CA ALA A 30 -12.32 16.56 10.59
C ALA A 30 -13.34 15.46 10.21
N ASP A 31 -14.12 15.70 9.15
CA ASP A 31 -15.16 14.79 8.68
C ASP A 31 -14.63 13.72 7.71
N VAL A 32 -13.51 13.96 7.03
CA VAL A 32 -12.93 12.99 6.07
C VAL A 32 -12.19 11.84 6.78
N VAL A 33 -11.50 12.13 7.89
CA VAL A 33 -10.77 11.12 8.67
C VAL A 33 -11.52 10.79 9.96
N GLN A 34 -12.14 9.61 9.98
CA GLN A 34 -12.79 9.04 11.15
C GLN A 34 -11.95 7.91 11.72
N CYS A 35 -11.73 7.92 13.03
CA CYS A 35 -11.01 6.86 13.71
C CYS A 35 -11.95 6.05 14.60
N ALA A 36 -11.78 4.73 14.60
CA ALA A 36 -12.49 3.80 15.46
C ALA A 36 -11.53 2.79 16.06
N THR A 37 -11.93 2.19 17.19
CA THR A 37 -11.26 1.02 17.74
C THR A 37 -11.98 -0.24 17.25
N VAL A 38 -11.24 -1.10 16.57
CA VAL A 38 -11.68 -2.38 16.04
C VAL A 38 -10.94 -3.48 16.79
N ASP A 39 -11.63 -4.16 17.71
CA ASP A 39 -11.09 -5.24 18.56
C ASP A 39 -9.73 -4.87 19.22
N GLY A 40 -9.68 -3.66 19.79
CA GLY A 40 -8.52 -3.12 20.49
C GLY A 40 -7.43 -2.54 19.59
N LEU A 41 -7.57 -2.59 18.26
CA LEU A 41 -6.70 -1.90 17.32
C LEU A 41 -7.36 -0.62 16.83
N LYS A 42 -6.60 0.47 16.71
CA LYS A 42 -7.12 1.71 16.15
C LYS A 42 -6.98 1.68 14.62
N PHE A 43 -8.04 2.10 13.95
CA PHE A 43 -8.12 2.27 12.52
C PHE A 43 -8.67 3.66 12.22
N CYS A 44 -8.04 4.38 11.29
CA CYS A 44 -8.52 5.69 10.82
C CYS A 44 -8.79 5.61 9.31
N THR A 45 -9.94 6.07 8.85
CA THR A 45 -10.30 6.06 7.42
C THR A 45 -9.30 6.88 6.62
N GLU A 46 -9.01 6.42 5.39
CA GLU A 46 -7.99 6.95 4.46
C GLU A 46 -6.53 6.85 4.95
N VAL A 47 -6.31 6.44 6.20
CA VAL A 47 -4.97 6.27 6.80
C VAL A 47 -4.64 4.80 7.00
N GLY A 48 -5.59 4.02 7.52
CA GLY A 48 -5.40 2.61 7.84
C GLY A 48 -5.25 2.32 9.33
N PHE A 49 -4.72 1.13 9.65
CA PHE A 49 -4.36 0.77 11.02
C PHE A 49 -3.17 1.58 11.51
N THR A 50 -3.29 2.19 12.69
CA THR A 50 -2.27 3.06 13.29
C THR A 50 -2.32 2.95 14.82
N LYS A 51 -1.23 3.27 15.52
CA LYS A 51 -1.19 3.50 16.97
C LYS A 51 -1.17 4.99 17.31
N GLU A 52 -1.04 5.88 16.32
CA GLU A 52 -1.09 7.32 16.55
C GLU A 52 -2.43 7.76 17.15
N SER A 53 -2.38 8.85 17.92
CA SER A 53 -3.62 9.48 18.40
C SER A 53 -4.38 10.10 17.22
N THR A 54 -5.70 10.19 17.32
CA THR A 54 -6.52 10.84 16.29
C THR A 54 -6.09 12.30 16.06
N THR A 55 -5.70 12.99 17.12
CA THR A 55 -5.13 14.34 17.05
C THR A 55 -3.82 14.37 16.27
N ALA A 56 -2.92 13.40 16.48
CA ALA A 56 -1.65 13.32 15.78
C ALA A 56 -1.86 13.06 14.27
N ILE A 57 -2.76 12.14 13.93
CA ILE A 57 -3.15 11.86 12.54
C ILE A 57 -3.70 13.11 11.86
N ARG A 58 -4.67 13.79 12.48
CA ARG A 58 -5.24 15.04 11.94
C ARG A 58 -4.17 16.11 11.77
N ALA A 59 -3.31 16.29 12.77
CA ALA A 59 -2.21 17.26 12.68
C ALA A 59 -1.22 16.91 11.57
N ARG A 60 -0.94 15.62 11.33
CA ARG A 60 -0.09 15.15 10.22
C ARG A 60 -0.74 15.47 8.88
N VAL A 61 -2.01 15.13 8.72
CA VAL A 61 -2.82 15.47 7.55
C VAL A 61 -2.78 16.98 7.25
N HIS A 62 -3.07 17.83 8.24
CA HIS A 62 -3.02 19.29 8.07
C HIS A 62 -1.63 19.79 7.69
N ARG A 63 -0.56 19.27 8.33
CA ARG A 63 0.82 19.64 7.98
C ARG A 63 1.16 19.26 6.54
N THR A 64 0.75 18.06 6.12
CA THR A 64 0.98 17.62 4.75
C THR A 64 0.28 18.52 3.73
N MET A 65 -0.97 18.92 4.00
CA MET A 65 -1.70 19.89 3.17
C MET A 65 -1.00 21.25 3.11
N ALA A 66 -0.48 21.74 4.23
CA ALA A 66 0.28 22.98 4.25
C ALA A 66 1.61 22.87 3.48
N SER A 67 2.29 21.72 3.58
CA SER A 67 3.58 21.49 2.93
C SER A 67 3.50 21.19 1.43
N ALA A 68 2.40 20.61 0.94
CA ALA A 68 2.16 20.34 -0.48
C ALA A 68 2.26 21.62 -1.33
N ASN A 69 1.95 22.78 -0.74
CA ASN A 69 2.08 24.08 -1.38
C ASN A 69 3.53 24.62 -1.45
N THR A 70 4.51 23.97 -0.82
CA THR A 70 5.88 24.51 -0.65
C THR A 70 7.01 23.60 -1.16
N ALA A 71 6.76 22.29 -1.34
CA ALA A 71 7.83 21.30 -1.53
C ALA A 71 8.27 21.03 -2.98
N PHE A 72 7.70 21.67 -4.00
CA PHE A 72 8.07 21.42 -5.41
C PHE A 72 9.01 22.46 -6.05
N ALA A 73 9.66 23.31 -5.25
CA ALA A 73 10.50 24.40 -5.76
C ALA A 73 11.83 23.96 -6.44
N ALA A 74 12.11 22.65 -6.55
CA ALA A 74 13.18 22.10 -7.39
C ALA A 74 12.85 20.68 -7.92
N GLY A 75 11.55 20.35 -8.00
CA GLY A 75 10.98 19.05 -7.64
C GLY A 75 11.45 17.81 -8.41
N PRO A 76 11.59 16.64 -7.74
CA PRO A 76 11.70 15.34 -8.40
C PRO A 76 10.57 15.11 -9.41
N LEU A 77 10.80 14.28 -10.43
CA LEU A 77 9.74 13.89 -11.36
C LEU A 77 8.66 13.14 -10.58
N ASP A 78 7.41 13.57 -10.77
CA ASP A 78 6.25 12.87 -10.23
C ASP A 78 6.11 11.51 -10.93
N THR A 79 6.02 10.47 -10.10
CA THR A 79 5.94 9.06 -10.51
C THR A 79 4.52 8.51 -10.42
N GLY A 80 3.55 9.27 -9.90
CA GLY A 80 2.11 8.96 -9.99
C GLY A 80 1.45 8.46 -8.71
N ASP A 81 1.96 8.79 -7.53
CA ASP A 81 1.22 8.64 -6.27
C ASP A 81 0.58 9.97 -5.83
N LEU A 82 -0.68 9.91 -5.39
CA LEU A 82 -1.27 11.09 -4.78
C LEU A 82 -0.70 11.31 -3.38
N THR A 83 -0.29 12.53 -3.10
CA THR A 83 -0.02 12.98 -1.74
C THR A 83 -1.31 12.95 -0.90
N PRO A 84 -1.22 12.91 0.44
CA PRO A 84 -2.40 13.02 1.31
C PRO A 84 -3.25 14.25 1.03
N ALA A 85 -2.63 15.37 0.61
CA ALA A 85 -3.36 16.60 0.30
C ALA A 85 -4.25 16.44 -0.95
N GLU A 86 -3.72 15.83 -2.00
CA GLU A 86 -4.46 15.57 -3.24
C GLU A 86 -5.54 14.52 -3.02
N GLN A 87 -5.27 13.47 -2.23
CA GLN A 87 -6.28 12.49 -1.84
C GLN A 87 -7.45 13.15 -1.11
N LEU A 88 -7.17 14.06 -0.16
CA LEU A 88 -8.22 14.80 0.55
C LEU A 88 -8.99 15.74 -0.37
N ALA A 89 -8.33 16.39 -1.32
CA ALA A 89 -9.00 17.20 -2.33
C ALA A 89 -9.96 16.38 -3.19
N GLN A 90 -9.59 15.14 -3.55
CA GLN A 90 -10.50 14.21 -4.24
C GLN A 90 -11.70 13.83 -3.36
N LEU A 91 -11.46 13.54 -2.08
CA LEU A 91 -12.52 13.15 -1.14
C LEU A 91 -13.49 14.30 -0.82
N ALA A 92 -13.01 15.54 -0.83
CA ALA A 92 -13.85 16.73 -0.66
C ALA A 92 -14.86 16.92 -1.80
N GLY A 93 -14.67 16.24 -2.94
CA GLY A 93 -15.62 16.20 -4.04
C GLY A 93 -16.79 15.22 -3.84
N LEU A 94 -16.76 14.37 -2.81
CA LEU A 94 -17.82 13.41 -2.52
C LEU A 94 -19.01 14.07 -1.80
N THR A 95 -20.23 13.57 -2.03
CA THR A 95 -21.36 13.94 -1.18
C THR A 95 -21.19 13.37 0.24
N PRO A 96 -21.86 13.93 1.26
CA PRO A 96 -21.83 13.38 2.61
C PRO A 96 -22.21 11.88 2.67
N GLU A 97 -23.17 11.45 1.85
CA GLU A 97 -23.60 10.06 1.76
C GLU A 97 -22.52 9.16 1.15
N GLN A 98 -21.85 9.63 0.09
CA GLN A 98 -20.76 8.91 -0.56
C GLN A 98 -19.55 8.78 0.37
N LEU A 99 -19.17 9.86 1.04
CA LEU A 99 -18.09 9.87 2.02
C LEU A 99 -18.40 8.89 3.16
N LYS A 100 -19.62 8.95 3.71
CA LYS A 100 -20.06 8.03 4.76
C LYS A 100 -20.03 6.57 4.30
N ALA A 101 -20.55 6.27 3.11
CA ALA A 101 -20.54 4.90 2.57
C ALA A 101 -19.10 4.37 2.41
N ARG A 102 -18.18 5.22 1.94
CA ARG A 102 -16.76 4.89 1.82
C ARG A 102 -16.10 4.64 3.18
N GLN A 103 -16.41 5.46 4.19
CA GLN A 103 -15.91 5.29 5.55
C GLN A 103 -16.44 4.00 6.21
N ASP A 104 -17.74 3.74 6.06
CA ASP A 104 -18.38 2.52 6.57
C ASP A 104 -17.78 1.26 5.91
N ALA A 105 -17.49 1.32 4.60
CA ALA A 105 -16.83 0.23 3.87
C ALA A 105 -15.41 -0.03 4.42
N GLN A 106 -14.60 1.00 4.61
CA GLN A 106 -13.26 0.86 5.19
C GLN A 106 -13.28 0.31 6.62
N LEU A 107 -14.26 0.73 7.44
CA LEU A 107 -14.43 0.18 8.78
C LEU A 107 -14.85 -1.29 8.77
N ALA A 108 -15.65 -1.71 7.79
CA ALA A 108 -15.97 -3.13 7.59
C ALA A 108 -14.72 -3.93 7.20
N GLU A 109 -13.92 -3.43 6.24
CA GLU A 109 -12.65 -4.03 5.85
C GLU A 109 -11.66 -4.14 7.02
N ALA A 110 -11.59 -3.11 7.87
CA ALA A 110 -10.77 -3.13 9.07
C ALA A 110 -11.22 -4.23 10.05
N ARG A 111 -12.53 -4.44 10.23
CA ARG A 111 -13.06 -5.54 11.05
C ARG A 111 -12.63 -6.90 10.51
N ASP A 112 -12.67 -7.07 9.20
CA ASP A 112 -12.23 -8.31 8.56
C ASP A 112 -10.69 -8.49 8.68
N ALA A 113 -9.92 -7.40 8.62
CA ALA A 113 -8.46 -7.48 8.67
C ALA A 113 -7.87 -7.63 10.07
N VAL A 114 -8.65 -7.39 11.13
CA VAL A 114 -8.11 -7.29 12.51
C VAL A 114 -7.38 -8.56 12.98
N GLY A 115 -7.87 -9.73 12.57
CA GLY A 115 -7.22 -11.01 12.83
C GLY A 115 -5.83 -11.09 12.21
N ARG A 116 -5.66 -10.58 10.99
CA ARG A 116 -4.35 -10.55 10.31
C ARG A 116 -3.39 -9.59 10.98
N MET A 117 -3.86 -8.40 11.36
CA MET A 117 -3.03 -7.43 12.09
C MET A 117 -2.46 -8.04 13.37
N LYS A 118 -3.32 -8.71 14.16
CA LYS A 118 -2.89 -9.39 15.38
C LYS A 118 -1.98 -10.58 15.09
N LEU A 119 -2.22 -11.33 14.01
CA LEU A 119 -1.33 -12.42 13.60
C LEU A 119 0.08 -11.88 13.31
N VAL A 120 0.19 -10.78 12.57
CA VAL A 120 1.49 -10.13 12.33
C VAL A 120 2.14 -9.68 13.63
N ASP A 121 1.38 -9.08 14.57
CA ASP A 121 1.91 -8.69 15.88
C ASP A 121 2.45 -9.90 16.67
N TYR A 122 1.79 -11.07 16.62
CA TYR A 122 2.29 -12.30 17.25
C TYR A 122 3.56 -12.82 16.57
N VAL A 123 3.58 -12.85 15.24
CA VAL A 123 4.73 -13.29 14.44
C VAL A 123 5.93 -12.39 14.69
N ASP A 124 5.73 -11.08 14.71
CA ASP A 124 6.78 -10.08 14.94
C ASP A 124 7.35 -10.17 16.36
N SER A 125 6.47 -10.21 17.36
CA SER A 125 6.89 -10.27 18.76
C SER A 125 7.43 -11.64 19.21
N GLY A 126 7.31 -12.67 18.36
CA GLY A 126 7.63 -14.05 18.72
C GLY A 126 6.75 -14.63 19.83
N LYS A 127 5.66 -13.93 20.20
CA LYS A 127 4.75 -14.39 21.25
C LYS A 127 3.89 -15.55 20.75
N PRO A 128 3.63 -16.56 21.59
CA PRO A 128 2.73 -17.65 21.19
C PRO A 128 1.35 -17.12 20.80
N ILE A 129 0.83 -17.58 19.66
CA ILE A 129 -0.53 -17.28 19.22
C ILE A 129 -1.51 -18.00 20.18
N PRO A 130 -2.43 -17.30 20.85
CA PRO A 130 -3.31 -17.89 21.85
C PRO A 130 -4.17 -19.05 21.31
N ALA A 131 -4.56 -19.96 22.20
CA ALA A 131 -5.59 -20.95 21.90
C ALA A 131 -6.91 -20.26 21.52
N GLY A 132 -7.63 -20.80 20.54
CA GLY A 132 -8.88 -20.22 20.04
C GLY A 132 -8.72 -18.97 19.17
N PHE A 133 -7.50 -18.49 18.94
CA PHE A 133 -7.24 -17.33 18.07
C PHE A 133 -7.86 -17.50 16.68
N PHE A 134 -7.68 -18.66 16.05
CA PHE A 134 -8.19 -18.90 14.70
C PHE A 134 -9.70 -19.17 14.67
N ALA A 135 -10.27 -19.62 15.79
CA ALA A 135 -11.72 -19.68 15.95
C ALA A 135 -12.34 -18.27 16.10
N LYS A 136 -11.63 -17.34 16.77
CA LYS A 136 -12.05 -15.94 16.91
C LYS A 136 -11.98 -15.17 15.58
N TYR A 137 -10.99 -15.48 14.73
CA TYR A 137 -10.80 -14.82 13.43
C TYR A 137 -10.90 -15.83 12.26
N PRO A 138 -12.11 -16.32 11.94
CA PRO A 138 -12.31 -17.34 10.91
C PRO A 138 -11.91 -16.86 9.50
N GLN A 139 -11.87 -15.54 9.26
CA GLN A 139 -11.44 -14.93 8.00
C GLN A 139 -9.95 -15.08 7.70
N LEU A 140 -9.18 -15.65 8.62
CA LEU A 140 -7.81 -16.11 8.35
C LEU A 140 -7.78 -17.42 7.56
N HIS A 141 -8.93 -18.08 7.40
CA HIS A 141 -9.07 -19.38 6.74
C HIS A 141 -8.18 -20.49 7.33
N VAL A 142 -7.78 -20.34 8.60
CA VAL A 142 -7.06 -21.35 9.37
C VAL A 142 -8.04 -22.01 10.33
N LYS A 143 -8.21 -23.33 10.23
CA LYS A 143 -9.03 -24.06 11.19
C LYS A 143 -8.29 -24.20 12.52
N GLU A 144 -8.93 -23.84 13.62
CA GLU A 144 -8.39 -24.06 14.98
C GLU A 144 -8.05 -25.55 15.20
N GLY A 145 -6.90 -25.83 15.81
CA GLY A 145 -6.39 -27.20 15.98
C GLY A 145 -5.91 -27.90 14.69
N SER A 146 -5.88 -27.23 13.53
CA SER A 146 -5.26 -27.78 12.31
C SER A 146 -3.72 -27.87 12.43
N ALA A 147 -3.08 -28.62 11.51
CA ALA A 147 -1.62 -28.65 11.41
C ALA A 147 -1.04 -27.25 11.14
N GLN A 148 -1.71 -26.46 10.32
CA GLN A 148 -1.34 -25.07 10.01
C GLN A 148 -1.39 -24.17 11.26
N ALA A 149 -2.48 -24.26 12.05
CA ALA A 149 -2.59 -23.53 13.32
C ALA A 149 -1.48 -23.90 14.31
N ARG A 150 -1.13 -25.19 14.40
CA ARG A 150 0.00 -25.66 15.23
C ARG A 150 1.35 -25.14 14.73
N ALA A 151 1.59 -25.16 13.42
CA ALA A 151 2.84 -24.67 12.83
C ALA A 151 3.03 -23.17 13.10
N LEU A 152 1.98 -22.36 12.92
CA LEU A 152 2.00 -20.93 13.23
C LEU A 152 2.29 -20.67 14.72
N ARG A 153 1.69 -21.46 15.62
CA ARG A 153 1.94 -21.36 17.07
C ARG A 153 3.35 -21.75 17.48
N ALA A 154 3.90 -22.76 16.84
CA ALA A 154 5.24 -23.26 17.13
C ALA A 154 6.35 -22.30 16.66
N GLY A 155 6.00 -21.17 16.02
CA GLY A 155 6.98 -20.27 15.42
C GLY A 155 7.82 -20.95 14.34
N THR A 156 7.43 -22.14 13.89
CA THR A 156 8.10 -22.85 12.81
C THR A 156 7.90 -21.99 11.56
N SER A 157 9.01 -21.63 10.91
CA SER A 157 9.05 -20.67 9.80
C SER A 157 7.82 -20.80 8.90
N MET A 158 7.18 -19.67 8.57
CA MET A 158 5.98 -19.63 7.72
C MET A 158 6.14 -20.36 6.37
N ARG A 159 7.39 -20.70 5.98
CA ARG A 159 7.76 -21.69 4.96
C ARG A 159 6.90 -22.96 4.96
N PHE A 160 6.52 -23.50 6.13
CA PHE A 160 5.80 -24.78 6.21
C PHE A 160 4.28 -24.68 6.31
N ALA A 161 3.74 -23.51 6.66
CA ALA A 161 2.30 -23.36 6.87
C ALA A 161 1.49 -23.27 5.55
N ALA A 162 2.17 -23.19 4.40
CA ALA A 162 1.58 -23.22 3.07
C ALA A 162 1.43 -24.64 2.47
N ALA A 163 2.00 -25.68 3.08
CA ALA A 163 2.12 -27.01 2.47
C ALA A 163 0.87 -27.91 2.62
N SER A 164 -0.24 -27.45 3.21
CA SER A 164 -1.44 -28.29 3.45
C SER A 164 -2.71 -27.87 2.68
N GLY A 165 -2.61 -27.01 1.68
CA GLY A 165 -3.74 -26.63 0.83
C GLY A 165 -3.52 -27.12 -0.60
N ASN A 166 -4.43 -27.94 -1.11
CA ASN A 166 -4.46 -28.45 -2.48
C ASN A 166 -4.78 -27.32 -3.48
N SER A 167 -3.88 -26.33 -3.60
CA SER A 167 -4.01 -25.20 -4.52
C SER A 167 -3.18 -25.47 -5.76
N THR A 168 -3.83 -26.01 -6.79
CA THR A 168 -3.38 -25.97 -8.17
C THR A 168 -3.51 -24.54 -8.70
N ARG A 169 -2.62 -23.63 -8.31
CA ARG A 169 -2.42 -22.36 -9.03
C ARG A 169 -0.95 -21.96 -9.12
N LEU A 170 -0.54 -21.82 -10.38
CA LEU A 170 0.63 -21.14 -10.93
C LEU A 170 1.99 -21.76 -10.57
N ALA A 171 2.70 -22.19 -11.62
CA ALA A 171 4.08 -22.63 -11.55
C ALA A 171 4.93 -21.51 -10.95
N VAL A 172 5.18 -21.61 -9.65
CA VAL A 172 6.32 -21.00 -8.97
C VAL A 172 7.53 -21.34 -9.84
N SER A 173 8.22 -20.32 -10.36
CA SER A 173 9.51 -20.54 -11.00
C SER A 173 10.38 -21.31 -10.02
N SER A 174 10.67 -22.57 -10.34
CA SER A 174 11.56 -23.43 -9.59
C SER A 174 13.01 -23.06 -9.91
N ASP A 175 13.37 -21.79 -9.75
CA ASP A 175 14.76 -21.38 -9.78
C ASP A 175 15.44 -21.96 -8.51
N PRO A 176 16.49 -22.79 -8.65
CA PRO A 176 17.12 -23.50 -7.54
C PRO A 176 17.86 -22.63 -6.51
N SER A 177 17.78 -21.30 -6.54
CA SER A 177 18.24 -20.46 -5.42
C SER A 177 17.23 -20.48 -4.26
N LYS A 178 17.34 -21.50 -3.41
CA LYS A 178 16.47 -21.87 -2.27
C LYS A 178 16.23 -20.81 -1.16
N ASP A 179 16.53 -19.54 -1.40
CA ASP A 179 16.46 -18.51 -0.36
C ASP A 179 15.24 -17.59 -0.46
N TYR A 180 14.66 -17.44 -1.64
CA TYR A 180 13.60 -16.47 -1.89
C TYR A 180 12.23 -17.12 -2.06
N GLU A 181 11.24 -16.61 -1.33
CA GLU A 181 9.83 -16.94 -1.56
C GLU A 181 9.24 -15.91 -2.54
N TYR A 182 8.82 -16.37 -3.71
CA TYR A 182 8.07 -15.57 -4.70
C TYR A 182 6.72 -16.21 -4.98
N ILE A 183 5.69 -15.38 -5.15
CA ILE A 183 4.31 -15.85 -5.35
C ILE A 183 3.68 -15.47 -6.68
N MET A 184 4.34 -14.60 -7.45
CA MET A 184 3.87 -14.17 -8.75
C MET A 184 4.86 -14.62 -9.84
N PRO A 185 4.37 -14.98 -11.05
CA PRO A 185 5.22 -15.21 -12.20
C PRO A 185 5.95 -13.92 -12.62
N ASN A 186 6.90 -14.05 -13.54
CA ASN A 186 7.64 -12.92 -14.08
C ASN A 186 6.78 -12.13 -15.08
N VAL A 187 5.96 -11.21 -14.57
CA VAL A 187 4.98 -10.41 -15.32
C VAL A 187 5.26 -8.91 -15.33
N ALA A 188 6.51 -8.49 -15.20
CA ALA A 188 6.90 -7.08 -15.20
C ALA A 188 6.30 -6.29 -16.38
N ARG A 189 5.80 -5.09 -16.09
CA ARG A 189 5.25 -4.12 -17.03
C ARG A 189 5.75 -2.74 -16.66
N ASP A 190 6.36 -2.06 -17.61
CA ASP A 190 6.75 -0.67 -17.44
C ASP A 190 5.48 0.21 -17.47
N GLN A 191 5.44 1.26 -16.65
CA GLN A 191 4.37 2.23 -16.70
C GLN A 191 4.40 2.98 -18.04
N LYS A 192 3.23 3.29 -18.61
CA LYS A 192 3.12 3.93 -19.93
C LYS A 192 3.23 5.46 -19.92
N THR A 193 3.14 6.07 -18.75
CA THR A 193 3.32 7.51 -18.56
C THR A 193 3.85 7.77 -17.15
N SER A 194 4.43 8.96 -16.92
CA SER A 194 5.16 9.26 -15.68
C SER A 194 4.29 9.15 -14.43
N TYR A 195 2.98 9.33 -14.54
CA TYR A 195 2.03 9.28 -13.41
C TYR A 195 1.24 7.96 -13.30
N TRP A 196 1.65 6.88 -13.98
CA TRP A 196 0.93 5.59 -14.02
C TRP A 196 1.60 4.45 -13.25
N CYS A 197 2.41 4.72 -12.23
CA CYS A 197 2.96 3.66 -11.38
C CYS A 197 1.85 2.80 -10.73
N GLY A 198 0.74 3.43 -10.30
CA GLY A 198 -0.44 2.74 -9.75
C GLY A 198 -1.09 1.79 -10.75
N PRO A 199 -1.58 2.26 -11.91
CA PRO A 199 -2.15 1.41 -12.95
C PRO A 199 -1.23 0.29 -13.44
N ALA A 200 0.07 0.54 -13.56
CA ALA A 200 1.06 -0.48 -13.93
C ALA A 200 1.23 -1.55 -12.84
N THR A 201 1.30 -1.12 -11.57
CA THR A 201 1.31 -2.03 -10.41
C THR A 201 0.08 -2.93 -10.39
N MET A 202 -1.10 -2.36 -10.62
CA MET A 202 -2.36 -3.13 -10.65
C MET A 202 -2.44 -4.09 -11.83
N GLU A 203 -1.96 -3.70 -13.02
CA GLU A 203 -1.85 -4.60 -14.18
C GLU A 203 -0.97 -5.82 -13.87
N MET A 204 0.19 -5.61 -13.22
CA MET A 204 1.07 -6.70 -12.81
C MET A 204 0.42 -7.61 -11.77
N MET A 205 -0.31 -7.05 -10.79
CA MET A 205 -1.02 -7.83 -9.77
C MET A 205 -2.20 -8.63 -10.34
N ASP A 206 -2.93 -8.08 -11.30
CA ASP A 206 -4.01 -8.77 -12.04
C ASP A 206 -3.46 -9.93 -12.88
N LEU A 207 -2.33 -9.69 -13.56
CA LEU A 207 -1.59 -10.72 -14.30
C LEU A 207 -1.14 -11.87 -13.39
N GLY A 208 -0.65 -11.55 -12.19
CA GLY A 208 -0.24 -12.56 -11.22
C GLY A 208 -1.43 -13.35 -10.61
N ASP A 209 -2.61 -12.76 -10.58
CA ASP A 209 -3.83 -13.40 -10.05
C ASP A 209 -4.40 -14.47 -11.01
N GLY A 210 -3.99 -14.41 -12.29
CA GLY A 210 -4.52 -15.27 -13.36
C GLY A 210 -5.91 -14.83 -13.84
N GLY A 211 -6.31 -13.58 -13.56
CA GLY A 211 -7.57 -12.98 -13.98
C GLY A 211 -7.61 -12.55 -15.46
N SER A 212 -8.71 -11.91 -15.85
CA SER A 212 -8.85 -11.33 -17.19
C SER A 212 -7.97 -10.09 -17.32
N LEU A 213 -7.00 -10.11 -18.23
CA LEU A 213 -6.03 -9.02 -18.44
C LEU A 213 -6.71 -7.65 -18.62
N ARG A 214 -6.63 -6.79 -17.59
CA ARG A 214 -6.95 -5.37 -17.72
C ARG A 214 -5.68 -4.60 -18.04
N THR A 215 -5.76 -3.73 -19.05
CA THR A 215 -4.63 -2.85 -19.42
C THR A 215 -4.43 -1.74 -18.39
N GLN A 216 -3.26 -1.10 -18.35
CA GLN A 216 -3.05 0.10 -17.53
C GLN A 216 -4.10 1.20 -17.77
N ALA A 217 -4.58 1.38 -19.00
CA ALA A 217 -5.62 2.35 -19.29
C ALA A 217 -6.95 1.98 -18.59
N LYS A 218 -7.30 0.69 -18.56
CA LYS A 218 -8.48 0.23 -17.83
C LYS A 218 -8.29 0.38 -16.32
N TRP A 219 -7.10 0.07 -15.80
CA TRP A 219 -6.79 0.29 -14.39
C TRP A 219 -6.83 1.78 -14.02
N ALA A 220 -6.29 2.66 -14.86
CA ALA A 220 -6.38 4.11 -14.65
C ALA A 220 -7.83 4.59 -14.50
N GLU A 221 -8.74 4.09 -15.34
CA GLU A 221 -10.19 4.34 -15.23
C GLU A 221 -10.76 3.81 -13.91
N LEU A 222 -10.49 2.54 -13.56
CA LEU A 222 -11.03 1.90 -12.35
C LEU A 222 -10.53 2.54 -11.05
N LEU A 223 -9.29 3.03 -11.06
CA LEU A 223 -8.65 3.65 -9.90
C LEU A 223 -8.91 5.15 -9.80
N GLY A 224 -9.57 5.76 -10.79
CA GLY A 224 -9.72 7.22 -10.88
C GLY A 224 -8.38 7.95 -10.99
N THR A 225 -7.40 7.35 -11.68
CA THR A 225 -6.06 7.91 -11.83
C THR A 225 -6.10 9.20 -12.65
N THR A 226 -5.46 10.24 -12.13
CA THR A 226 -5.37 11.55 -12.79
C THR A 226 -3.94 11.80 -13.28
N THR A 227 -3.66 12.98 -13.84
CA THR A 227 -2.28 13.40 -14.14
C THR A 227 -1.40 13.53 -12.91
N ASP A 228 -2.00 13.66 -11.73
CA ASP A 228 -1.32 13.75 -10.44
C ASP A 228 -1.16 12.36 -9.80
N GLY A 229 -1.62 11.29 -10.47
CA GLY A 229 -1.45 9.91 -10.02
C GLY A 229 -2.67 9.27 -9.38
N THR A 230 -2.40 8.26 -8.53
CA THR A 230 -3.39 7.39 -7.88
C THR A 230 -3.30 7.43 -6.36
N GLY A 231 -4.44 7.43 -5.66
CA GLY A 231 -4.48 7.34 -4.19
C GLY A 231 -4.37 5.91 -3.68
N ILE A 232 -3.71 5.70 -2.53
CA ILE A 232 -3.50 4.35 -1.97
C ILE A 232 -4.83 3.65 -1.64
N GLY A 233 -5.83 4.43 -1.22
CA GLY A 233 -7.18 3.91 -1.00
C GLY A 233 -7.78 3.29 -2.26
N ALA A 234 -7.61 3.93 -3.43
CA ALA A 234 -8.07 3.42 -4.71
C ALA A 234 -7.31 2.14 -5.13
N MET A 235 -5.99 2.07 -4.85
CA MET A 235 -5.20 0.85 -5.09
C MET A 235 -5.77 -0.33 -4.30
N LYS A 236 -6.00 -0.15 -2.99
CA LYS A 236 -6.63 -1.16 -2.11
C LYS A 236 -8.03 -1.54 -2.60
N ASP A 237 -8.88 -0.55 -2.87
CA ASP A 237 -10.25 -0.77 -3.33
C ASP A 237 -10.26 -1.57 -4.65
N GLY A 238 -9.36 -1.23 -5.57
CA GLY A 238 -9.16 -1.93 -6.83
C GLY A 238 -8.75 -3.39 -6.63
N MET A 239 -7.81 -3.66 -5.71
CA MET A 239 -7.39 -5.02 -5.38
C MET A 239 -8.56 -5.85 -4.86
N ASN A 240 -9.33 -5.30 -3.91
CA ASN A 240 -10.47 -5.97 -3.29
C ASN A 240 -11.64 -6.19 -4.25
N ALA A 241 -11.80 -5.33 -5.26
CA ALA A 241 -12.94 -5.41 -6.18
C ALA A 241 -12.68 -6.26 -7.42
N TYR A 242 -11.43 -6.31 -7.89
CA TYR A 242 -11.13 -6.78 -9.25
C TYR A 242 -10.11 -7.92 -9.34
N THR A 243 -9.54 -8.34 -8.20
CA THR A 243 -8.66 -9.50 -8.10
C THR A 243 -9.23 -10.55 -7.15
N THR A 244 -8.61 -11.72 -7.13
CA THR A 244 -9.00 -12.86 -6.28
C THR A 244 -7.99 -13.18 -5.18
N TRP A 245 -7.00 -12.30 -4.99
CA TRP A 245 -5.97 -12.43 -3.96
C TRP A 245 -6.55 -12.44 -2.54
N ASP A 246 -7.70 -11.82 -2.34
CA ASP A 246 -8.42 -11.82 -1.06
C ASP A 246 -9.05 -13.18 -0.71
N ASN A 247 -9.26 -14.07 -1.68
CA ASN A 247 -9.80 -15.42 -1.40
C ASN A 247 -8.87 -16.26 -0.51
N THR A 248 -7.55 -16.02 -0.56
CA THR A 248 -6.58 -16.73 0.28
C THR A 248 -6.03 -15.88 1.41
N ALA A 249 -5.96 -14.56 1.19
CA ALA A 249 -5.31 -13.64 2.11
C ALA A 249 -6.26 -12.68 2.85
N GLY A 250 -7.54 -12.72 2.51
CA GLY A 250 -8.52 -11.72 2.90
C GLY A 250 -8.27 -10.36 2.25
N LYS A 251 -9.29 -9.50 2.32
CA LYS A 251 -9.28 -8.16 1.73
C LYS A 251 -8.05 -7.36 2.14
N TYR A 252 -7.43 -6.66 1.20
CA TYR A 252 -6.37 -5.71 1.46
C TYR A 252 -6.83 -4.61 2.40
N VAL A 253 -5.94 -4.19 3.28
CA VAL A 253 -6.06 -2.99 4.11
C VAL A 253 -4.80 -2.15 4.02
N THR A 254 -4.97 -0.84 4.15
CA THR A 254 -3.85 0.08 4.30
C THR A 254 -3.38 0.08 5.75
N VAL A 255 -2.07 0.14 5.96
CA VAL A 255 -1.46 0.22 7.28
C VAL A 255 -0.49 1.38 7.33
N ASP A 256 -0.66 2.23 8.35
CA ASP A 256 0.25 3.31 8.69
C ASP A 256 1.48 2.74 9.40
N LEU A 257 2.65 3.17 8.94
CA LEU A 257 3.94 2.63 9.35
C LEU A 257 4.71 3.59 10.26
N SER A 258 4.20 4.80 10.50
CA SER A 258 4.88 5.83 11.30
C SER A 258 5.27 5.37 12.73
N ASP A 259 4.57 4.39 13.29
CA ASP A 259 4.79 3.82 14.63
C ASP A 259 5.14 2.32 14.65
N ARG A 260 5.46 1.78 13.47
CA ARG A 260 5.86 0.38 13.29
C ARG A 260 7.37 0.27 13.17
N THR A 261 7.87 -0.96 13.22
CA THR A 261 9.30 -1.26 13.10
C THR A 261 9.56 -1.96 11.78
N ALA A 262 10.82 -1.93 11.32
CA ALA A 262 11.24 -2.72 10.16
C ALA A 262 10.96 -4.23 10.34
N SER A 263 11.10 -4.75 11.57
CA SER A 263 10.77 -6.15 11.89
C SER A 263 9.28 -6.44 11.69
N TRP A 264 8.41 -5.52 12.13
CA TRP A 264 6.97 -5.66 11.95
C TRP A 264 6.61 -5.64 10.46
N PHE A 265 7.18 -4.69 9.71
CA PHE A 265 7.00 -4.57 8.26
C PHE A 265 7.45 -5.83 7.51
N PHE A 266 8.57 -6.42 7.91
CA PHE A 266 9.01 -7.70 7.38
C PHE A 266 8.08 -8.84 7.76
N SER A 267 7.60 -8.88 9.01
CA SER A 267 6.62 -9.88 9.44
C SER A 267 5.32 -9.79 8.65
N ALA A 268 4.85 -8.58 8.32
CA ALA A 268 3.71 -8.38 7.44
C ALA A 268 3.95 -8.98 6.04
N HIS A 269 5.13 -8.73 5.44
CA HIS A 269 5.54 -9.35 4.18
C HIS A 269 5.55 -10.87 4.25
N ARG A 270 6.20 -11.43 5.27
CA ARG A 270 6.28 -12.88 5.44
C ARG A 270 4.90 -13.51 5.66
N THR A 271 4.00 -12.84 6.38
CA THR A 271 2.61 -13.30 6.54
C THR A 271 1.83 -13.19 5.24
N ARG A 272 1.90 -12.06 4.51
CA ARG A 272 1.11 -11.86 3.30
C ARG A 272 1.60 -12.73 2.14
N VAL A 273 2.89 -12.67 1.86
CA VAL A 273 3.54 -13.36 0.75
C VAL A 273 3.82 -14.82 1.09
N GLY A 274 4.39 -15.08 2.26
CA GLY A 274 4.84 -16.43 2.63
C GLY A 274 3.72 -17.35 3.07
N PHE A 275 2.77 -16.81 3.85
CA PHE A 275 1.70 -17.60 4.44
C PHE A 275 0.41 -17.55 3.62
N THR A 276 -0.16 -16.36 3.39
CA THR A 276 -1.43 -16.23 2.66
C THR A 276 -1.31 -16.20 1.14
N LYS A 277 -0.07 -16.19 0.62
CA LYS A 277 0.27 -16.27 -0.81
C LYS A 277 -0.36 -15.16 -1.66
N SER A 278 -0.25 -13.91 -1.21
CA SER A 278 -0.75 -12.73 -1.93
C SER A 278 0.30 -11.61 -1.97
N PRO A 279 0.37 -10.81 -3.04
CA PRO A 279 1.33 -9.73 -3.16
C PRO A 279 0.96 -8.53 -2.30
N VAL A 280 1.88 -7.60 -2.18
CA VAL A 280 1.75 -6.36 -1.41
C VAL A 280 1.79 -5.18 -2.38
N VAL A 281 0.96 -4.15 -2.15
CA VAL A 281 1.12 -2.86 -2.81
C VAL A 281 2.06 -2.03 -1.94
N GLU A 282 3.28 -1.88 -2.42
CA GLU A 282 4.30 -1.09 -1.77
C GLU A 282 4.13 0.38 -2.15
N HIS A 283 4.32 1.29 -1.20
CA HIS A 283 4.13 2.72 -1.41
C HIS A 283 5.32 3.49 -0.86
N VAL A 284 6.27 3.75 -1.74
CA VAL A 284 7.63 4.18 -1.40
C VAL A 284 7.91 5.58 -1.90
N GLN A 285 8.99 6.19 -1.43
CA GLN A 285 9.63 7.32 -2.10
C GLN A 285 10.87 6.83 -2.86
N LEU A 286 10.91 7.04 -4.17
CA LEU A 286 12.03 6.60 -5.02
C LEU A 286 13.26 7.51 -4.84
N LEU A 287 14.05 7.24 -3.79
CA LEU A 287 15.29 7.97 -3.50
C LEU A 287 16.51 7.08 -3.72
N MET A 288 17.57 7.62 -4.31
CA MET A 288 18.83 6.89 -4.58
C MET A 288 19.46 6.26 -3.33
N LYS A 289 19.28 6.90 -2.16
CA LYS A 289 19.78 6.38 -0.87
C LYS A 289 19.14 5.05 -0.45
N TYR A 290 17.95 4.75 -0.99
CA TYR A 290 17.20 3.52 -0.77
C TYR A 290 17.26 2.57 -1.97
N PHE A 291 17.22 3.11 -3.18
CA PHE A 291 17.24 2.34 -4.42
C PHE A 291 18.48 2.68 -5.23
N SER A 292 19.54 1.88 -5.05
CA SER A 292 20.85 2.12 -5.69
C SER A 292 20.86 1.93 -7.21
N TYR A 293 19.77 1.39 -7.77
CA TYR A 293 19.59 1.26 -9.21
C TYR A 293 19.05 2.54 -9.88
N LEU A 294 18.78 3.59 -9.11
CA LEU A 294 18.36 4.90 -9.62
C LEU A 294 19.57 5.84 -9.81
N ASN A 295 19.50 6.68 -10.85
CA ASN A 295 20.42 7.80 -11.07
C ASN A 295 19.89 9.14 -10.51
N TYR A 296 18.59 9.23 -10.21
CA TYR A 296 17.95 10.43 -9.68
C TYR A 296 16.97 10.10 -8.56
N ASN A 297 16.65 11.11 -7.75
CA ASN A 297 15.52 11.03 -6.82
C ASN A 297 14.22 11.37 -7.57
N HIS A 298 13.14 10.68 -7.23
CA HIS A 298 11.80 10.87 -7.77
C HIS A 298 10.75 10.99 -6.67
N GLY A 299 9.50 11.18 -7.09
CA GLY A 299 8.32 11.27 -6.24
C GLY A 299 8.01 9.98 -5.47
N GLY A 300 6.81 9.96 -4.88
CA GLY A 300 6.30 8.74 -4.31
C GLY A 300 5.81 7.79 -5.40
N HIS A 301 5.71 6.52 -5.08
CA HIS A 301 5.66 5.48 -6.09
C HIS A 301 4.96 4.24 -5.59
N TYR A 302 4.21 3.59 -6.48
CA TYR A 302 3.68 2.25 -6.25
C TYR A 302 4.49 1.21 -7.01
N GLN A 303 4.73 0.09 -6.32
CA GLN A 303 5.37 -1.08 -6.90
C GLN A 303 4.85 -2.35 -6.24
N VAL A 304 5.08 -3.49 -6.87
CA VAL A 304 4.58 -4.79 -6.37
C VAL A 304 5.61 -5.39 -5.42
N GLY A 305 5.24 -5.61 -4.15
CA GLY A 305 5.96 -6.51 -3.25
C GLY A 305 5.55 -7.96 -3.51
N ARG A 306 6.44 -8.76 -4.11
CA ARG A 306 6.13 -10.14 -4.58
C ARG A 306 6.89 -11.23 -3.86
N GLY A 307 7.83 -10.88 -3.01
CA GLY A 307 8.74 -11.86 -2.42
C GLY A 307 9.47 -11.39 -1.19
N TYR A 308 10.08 -12.33 -0.49
CA TYR A 308 11.01 -12.04 0.60
C TYR A 308 12.07 -13.14 0.75
N SER A 309 13.18 -12.82 1.41
CA SER A 309 14.14 -13.82 1.89
C SER A 309 14.66 -13.42 3.27
N SER A 310 14.58 -14.33 4.23
CA SER A 310 15.24 -14.19 5.53
C SER A 310 16.64 -14.82 5.57
N THR A 311 16.96 -15.69 4.61
CA THR A 311 18.27 -16.37 4.54
C THR A 311 19.30 -15.55 3.78
N THR A 312 18.87 -14.59 2.96
CA THR A 312 19.72 -13.67 2.19
C THR A 312 19.71 -12.25 2.79
N GLY A 313 19.68 -12.14 4.12
CA GLY A 313 19.88 -10.87 4.82
C GLY A 313 18.63 -10.00 4.99
N ASN A 314 17.44 -10.60 5.12
CA ASN A 314 16.15 -9.91 5.22
C ASN A 314 15.94 -8.90 4.08
N VAL A 315 15.44 -9.41 2.96
CA VAL A 315 15.23 -8.65 1.73
C VAL A 315 13.79 -8.83 1.24
N ILE A 316 13.30 -7.85 0.50
CA ILE A 316 11.98 -7.83 -0.15
C ILE A 316 12.19 -7.83 -1.65
N GLY A 317 11.56 -8.78 -2.34
CA GLY A 317 11.55 -8.86 -3.79
C GLY A 317 10.41 -8.03 -4.36
N ILE A 318 10.73 -7.13 -5.29
CA ILE A 318 9.77 -6.21 -5.90
C ILE A 318 9.68 -6.35 -7.42
N ILE A 319 8.62 -5.79 -8.00
CA ILE A 319 8.59 -5.39 -9.41
C ILE A 319 8.31 -3.89 -9.47
N ASP A 320 9.27 -3.14 -9.99
CA ASP A 320 9.20 -1.70 -10.16
C ASP A 320 8.71 -1.37 -11.59
N PRO A 321 7.57 -0.69 -11.77
CA PRO A 321 7.11 -0.30 -13.10
C PRO A 321 7.83 0.91 -13.69
N TYR A 322 8.68 1.61 -12.93
CA TYR A 322 9.31 2.85 -13.37
C TYR A 322 10.72 2.63 -13.93
N ASP A 323 10.89 2.87 -15.22
CA ASP A 323 12.19 2.93 -15.89
C ASP A 323 12.61 4.39 -16.13
N GLU A 324 13.63 4.87 -15.42
CA GLU A 324 14.10 6.27 -15.52
C GLU A 324 14.49 6.65 -16.96
N ARG A 325 14.92 5.69 -17.79
CA ARG A 325 15.33 5.94 -19.19
C ARG A 325 14.20 6.54 -20.02
N ASP A 326 12.96 6.21 -19.70
CA ASP A 326 11.79 6.62 -20.47
C ASP A 326 11.35 8.06 -20.15
N TYR A 327 11.71 8.55 -18.97
CA TYR A 327 11.19 9.82 -18.43
C TYR A 327 12.27 10.88 -18.21
N ARG A 328 13.55 10.49 -18.21
CA ARG A 328 14.65 11.40 -17.92
C ARG A 328 15.90 11.07 -18.73
N SER A 329 16.44 12.09 -19.41
CA SER A 329 17.76 11.97 -20.04
C SER A 329 18.83 11.64 -18.98
N GLY A 330 19.62 10.59 -19.23
CA GLY A 330 20.60 10.06 -18.28
C GLY A 330 20.03 9.11 -17.22
N GLY A 331 18.74 8.75 -17.30
CA GLY A 331 18.10 7.78 -16.40
C GLY A 331 18.74 6.39 -16.47
N ALA A 332 18.74 5.67 -15.34
CA ALA A 332 19.17 4.28 -15.29
C ALA A 332 18.08 3.33 -15.82
N ALA A 333 18.48 2.14 -16.26
CA ALA A 333 17.55 1.04 -16.53
C ALA A 333 16.97 0.51 -15.21
N SER A 334 15.99 1.22 -14.66
CA SER A 334 15.47 1.00 -13.30
C SER A 334 14.21 0.14 -13.25
N GLY A 335 13.55 -0.11 -14.38
CA GLY A 335 12.33 -0.92 -14.42
C GLY A 335 12.58 -2.41 -14.19
N GLY A 336 11.57 -3.11 -13.68
CA GLY A 336 11.57 -4.57 -13.56
C GLY A 336 11.87 -5.10 -12.17
N TYR A 337 12.58 -6.23 -12.11
CA TYR A 337 12.74 -7.00 -10.87
C TYR A 337 13.91 -6.53 -10.04
N HIS A 338 13.66 -6.31 -8.75
CA HIS A 338 14.71 -5.97 -7.80
C HIS A 338 14.55 -6.72 -6.49
N VAL A 339 15.66 -6.83 -5.75
CA VAL A 339 15.69 -7.33 -4.39
C VAL A 339 16.25 -6.23 -3.51
N ILE A 340 15.42 -5.75 -2.59
CA ILE A 340 15.71 -4.57 -1.78
C ILE A 340 15.97 -5.00 -0.34
N PRO A 341 17.08 -4.59 0.28
CA PRO A 341 17.29 -4.78 1.71
C PRO A 341 16.13 -4.20 2.53
N LEU A 342 15.72 -4.92 3.58
CA LEU A 342 14.57 -4.55 4.40
C LEU A 342 14.68 -3.13 4.96
N ASP A 343 15.85 -2.72 5.45
CA ASP A 343 16.09 -1.38 5.99
C ASP A 343 15.88 -0.29 4.93
N LYS A 344 16.22 -0.59 3.67
CA LYS A 344 16.05 0.32 2.54
C LYS A 344 14.59 0.42 2.12
N MET A 345 13.91 -0.72 1.99
CA MET A 345 12.49 -0.73 1.62
C MET A 345 11.61 -0.07 2.68
N TRP A 346 11.89 -0.39 3.95
CA TRP A 346 11.27 0.27 5.11
C TRP A 346 11.54 1.78 5.12
N GLY A 347 12.81 2.18 4.96
CA GLY A 347 13.20 3.58 4.94
C GLY A 347 12.56 4.36 3.79
N ALA A 348 12.43 3.75 2.61
CA ALA A 348 11.76 4.36 1.46
C ALA A 348 10.26 4.55 1.70
N THR A 349 9.60 3.59 2.34
CA THR A 349 8.19 3.67 2.71
C THR A 349 7.94 4.79 3.73
N LEU A 350 8.78 4.91 4.76
CA LEU A 350 8.70 6.01 5.73
C LEU A 350 9.07 7.38 5.16
N ALA A 351 9.86 7.42 4.09
CA ALA A 351 10.19 8.66 3.40
C ALA A 351 9.07 9.17 2.50
N ASN A 352 8.16 8.29 2.07
CA ASN A 352 6.93 8.71 1.40
C ASN A 352 6.06 9.46 2.42
N VAL A 353 5.48 10.59 2.02
CA VAL A 353 4.66 11.43 2.89
C VAL A 353 3.43 10.71 3.46
N ASN A 354 2.95 9.66 2.78
CA ASN A 354 1.86 8.81 3.20
C ASN A 354 2.27 7.81 4.31
N GLN A 355 3.54 7.38 4.34
CA GLN A 355 4.10 6.42 5.31
C GLN A 355 3.27 5.14 5.48
N ASN A 356 2.75 4.59 4.39
CA ASN A 356 1.86 3.44 4.45
C ASN A 356 2.14 2.44 3.34
N PHE A 357 1.44 1.32 3.36
CA PHE A 357 1.41 0.31 2.31
C PHE A 357 0.11 -0.50 2.44
N SER A 358 -0.24 -1.32 1.44
CA SER A 358 -1.46 -2.14 1.50
C SER A 358 -1.19 -3.63 1.33
N TYR A 359 -1.72 -4.42 2.26
CA TYR A 359 -1.56 -5.88 2.30
C TYR A 359 -2.74 -6.59 2.96
#